data_AF-A0A7C5X2M3-F1
#
_entry.id   AF-A0A7C5X2M3-F1
#
_cell.length_a   1.000
_cell.length_b   1.000
_cell.length_c   1.000
_cell.angle_alpha   90.00
_cell.angle_beta   90.00
_cell.angle_gamma   90.00
#
_symmetry.space_group_name_H-M   'P 1'
#
loop_
_entity.id
_entity.type
_entity.pdbx_description
1 polymer ?
#
loop_
_entity_poly.entity_id
_entity_poly.type
_entity_poly.pdbx_seq_one_letter_code
_entity_poly.pdbx_strand_id
1 'polypeptide(L)'
;MKTRSEAREVVRALVVLPQPAAKRLIGRAVAHLPQVERAKQDGLIVVGLGTTNAYVLEELMGEPVEKGRYCAGYVGKKLGVVPAERRLNMVVFERGQPKTLEWPEILARLSPGDVVIKGGNILDPEGVVGVFVAADDGGTVGKFYAAALARGVEVIIP
;
A
#
# COMPACT_ATOMS: atom_id res chain seq x y z
N MET A 1 10.12 49.27 -26.38
CA MET A 1 8.68 49.34 -26.02
C MET A 1 8.13 47.91 -26.08
N LYS A 2 7.59 47.39 -24.97
CA LYS A 2 7.22 45.97 -24.74
C LYS A 2 6.01 45.53 -25.58
N THR A 3 5.95 44.24 -25.95
CA THR A 3 4.72 43.43 -25.81
C THR A 3 5.03 41.96 -25.47
N ARG A 4 4.53 41.58 -24.28
CA ARG A 4 4.31 40.24 -23.68
C ARG A 4 4.49 39.05 -24.63
N SER A 5 5.53 38.22 -24.45
CA SER A 5 5.44 36.95 -23.70
C SER A 5 4.13 36.20 -23.96
N GLU A 6 4.16 35.27 -24.92
CA GLU A 6 3.12 34.25 -25.11
C GLU A 6 3.07 33.37 -23.85
N ALA A 7 2.22 33.73 -22.91
CA ALA A 7 1.89 32.86 -21.80
C ALA A 7 1.14 31.64 -22.38
N ARG A 8 1.74 30.45 -22.29
CA ARG A 8 1.07 29.19 -22.64
C ARG A 8 -0.27 29.13 -21.91
N GLU A 9 -1.35 28.92 -22.65
CA GLU A 9 -2.68 28.78 -22.09
C GLU A 9 -2.71 27.55 -21.16
N VAL A 10 -2.88 27.79 -19.86
CA VAL A 10 -2.94 26.72 -18.86
C VAL A 10 -4.37 26.18 -18.85
N VAL A 11 -4.59 25.07 -19.54
CA VAL A 11 -5.85 24.33 -19.48
C VAL A 11 -5.88 23.50 -18.20
N ARG A 12 -6.99 23.58 -17.44
CA ARG A 12 -7.24 22.75 -16.25
C ARG A 12 -8.40 21.81 -16.52
N ALA A 13 -8.26 20.55 -16.13
CA ALA A 13 -9.33 19.56 -16.16
C ALA A 13 -9.56 19.01 -14.75
N LEU A 14 -10.82 18.77 -14.40
CA LEU A 14 -11.22 18.06 -13.19
C LEU A 14 -11.74 16.68 -13.61
N VAL A 15 -11.15 15.62 -13.05
CA VAL A 15 -11.57 14.24 -13.29
C VAL A 15 -12.05 13.65 -11.97
N VAL A 16 -13.30 13.18 -11.95
CA VAL A 16 -13.88 12.48 -10.79
C VAL A 16 -13.86 10.99 -11.08
N LEU A 17 -13.20 10.22 -10.21
CA LEU A 17 -13.05 8.78 -10.37
C LEU A 17 -14.00 8.03 -9.42
N PRO A 18 -14.68 6.96 -9.89
CA PRO A 18 -15.29 6.01 -8.98
C PRO A 18 -14.20 5.32 -8.15
N GLN A 19 -14.55 4.88 -6.94
CA GLN A 19 -13.59 4.30 -5.98
C GLN A 19 -12.69 3.20 -6.60
N PRO A 20 -13.20 2.23 -7.38
CA PRO A 20 -12.34 1.22 -8.01
C PRO A 20 -11.32 1.80 -8.99
N ALA A 21 -11.66 2.85 -9.73
CA ALA A 21 -10.76 3.52 -10.67
C ALA A 21 -9.68 4.33 -9.93
N ALA A 22 -10.05 5.00 -8.83
CA ALA A 22 -9.09 5.68 -7.96
C ALA A 22 -8.08 4.69 -7.36
N LYS A 23 -8.56 3.57 -6.80
CA LYS A 23 -7.68 2.51 -6.27
C LYS A 23 -6.80 1.88 -7.34
N ARG A 24 -7.30 1.71 -8.57
CA ARG A 24 -6.49 1.25 -9.70
C ARG A 24 -5.38 2.23 -10.06
N LEU A 25 -5.68 3.54 -10.07
CA LEU A 25 -4.68 4.57 -10.33
C LEU A 25 -3.58 4.55 -9.25
N ILE A 26 -3.98 4.50 -7.98
CA ILE A 26 -3.09 4.36 -6.84
C ILE A 26 -2.25 3.09 -6.94
N GLY A 27 -2.88 1.94 -7.20
CA GLY A 27 -2.20 0.65 -7.32
C GLY A 27 -1.07 0.69 -8.36
N ARG A 28 -1.37 1.24 -9.54
CA ARG A 28 -0.38 1.45 -10.61
C ARG A 28 0.72 2.40 -10.18
N ALA A 29 0.38 3.54 -9.59
CA ALA A 29 1.37 4.52 -9.15
C ALA A 29 2.33 3.93 -8.11
N VAL A 30 1.79 3.27 -7.08
CA VAL A 30 2.57 2.67 -5.99
C VAL A 30 3.50 1.58 -6.51
N ALA A 31 3.03 0.68 -7.39
CA ALA A 31 3.86 -0.39 -7.94
C ALA A 31 5.08 0.11 -8.72
N HIS A 32 5.02 1.32 -9.28
CA HIS A 32 6.10 1.95 -10.07
C HIS A 32 6.86 3.02 -9.29
N LEU A 33 6.66 3.15 -7.97
CA LEU A 33 7.46 4.07 -7.15
C LEU A 33 8.93 3.64 -7.17
N PRO A 34 9.90 4.58 -7.20
CA PRO A 34 11.33 4.24 -7.25
C PRO A 34 11.78 3.29 -6.12
N GLN A 35 11.26 3.47 -4.91
CA GLN A 35 11.57 2.61 -3.77
C GLN A 35 10.98 1.19 -3.93
N VAL A 36 9.83 1.05 -4.60
CA VAL A 36 9.22 -0.27 -4.88
C VAL A 36 10.00 -0.99 -5.96
N GLU A 37 10.38 -0.29 -7.04
CA GLU A 37 11.23 -0.85 -8.10
C GLU A 37 12.62 -1.25 -7.57
N ARG A 38 13.19 -0.47 -6.66
CA ARG A 38 14.43 -0.83 -5.97
C ARG A 38 14.26 -2.09 -5.12
N ALA A 39 13.23 -2.15 -4.29
CA ALA A 39 12.95 -3.32 -3.45
C ALA A 39 12.65 -4.58 -4.30
N LYS A 40 12.09 -4.41 -5.50
CA LYS A 40 11.89 -5.50 -6.46
C LYS A 40 13.19 -6.11 -6.97
N GLN A 41 14.29 -5.36 -7.00
CA GLN A 41 15.60 -5.87 -7.43
C GLN A 41 16.34 -6.55 -6.27
N ASP A 42 16.42 -5.88 -5.12
CA ASP A 42 17.39 -6.24 -4.08
C ASP A 42 16.80 -6.46 -2.67
N GLY A 43 15.50 -6.22 -2.48
CA GLY A 43 14.89 -6.18 -1.15
C GLY A 43 13.62 -7.03 -0.99
N LEU A 44 12.92 -6.76 0.11
CA LEU A 44 11.61 -7.27 0.44
C LEU A 44 10.53 -6.24 0.13
N ILE A 45 9.45 -6.70 -0.50
CA ILE A 45 8.20 -5.94 -0.62
C ILE A 45 7.13 -6.70 0.16
N VAL A 46 6.64 -6.12 1.25
CA VAL A 46 5.61 -6.73 2.08
C VAL A 46 4.28 -6.04 1.81
N VAL A 47 3.35 -6.73 1.16
CA VAL A 47 2.04 -6.19 0.82
C VAL A 47 1.03 -6.65 1.86
N GLY A 48 0.65 -5.76 2.77
CA GLY A 48 -0.34 -6.00 3.81
C GLY A 48 -1.77 -6.10 3.26
N LEU A 49 -2.68 -6.69 4.04
CA LEU A 49 -4.10 -6.77 3.68
C LEU A 49 -4.75 -5.38 3.54
N GLY A 50 -5.71 -5.29 2.62
CA GLY A 50 -6.46 -4.07 2.32
C GLY A 50 -6.96 -4.03 0.88
N THR A 51 -8.17 -3.53 0.64
CA THR A 51 -8.73 -3.54 -0.73
C THR A 51 -7.95 -2.67 -1.72
N THR A 52 -7.31 -1.58 -1.27
CA THR A 52 -6.40 -0.77 -2.09
C THR A 52 -5.08 -1.51 -2.34
N ASN A 53 -4.51 -2.12 -1.30
CA ASN A 53 -3.29 -2.93 -1.40
C ASN A 53 -3.44 -4.11 -2.38
N ALA A 54 -4.65 -4.66 -2.52
CA ALA A 54 -4.92 -5.70 -3.52
C ALA A 54 -4.74 -5.21 -4.97
N TYR A 55 -4.93 -3.92 -5.24
CA TYR A 55 -4.58 -3.34 -6.55
C TYR A 55 -3.08 -3.26 -6.71
N VAL A 56 -2.33 -2.83 -5.68
CA VAL A 56 -0.86 -2.83 -5.72
C VAL A 56 -0.34 -4.25 -5.95
N LEU A 57 -0.88 -5.24 -5.21
CA LEU A 57 -0.51 -6.64 -5.34
C LEU A 57 -0.74 -7.17 -6.76
N GLU A 58 -1.89 -6.84 -7.36
CA GLU A 58 -2.20 -7.23 -8.73
C GLU A 58 -1.22 -6.62 -9.75
N GLU A 59 -0.82 -5.36 -9.59
CA GLU A 59 0.20 -4.75 -10.45
C GLU A 59 1.58 -5.40 -10.26
N LEU A 60 1.94 -5.80 -9.03
CA LEU A 60 3.21 -6.48 -8.75
C LEU A 60 3.24 -7.92 -9.26
N MET A 61 2.12 -8.64 -9.19
CA MET A 61 2.01 -10.02 -9.68
C MET A 61 1.81 -10.11 -11.19
N GLY A 62 1.21 -9.08 -11.81
CA GLY A 62 0.81 -9.12 -13.21
C GLY A 62 -0.40 -10.02 -13.50
N GLU A 63 -1.11 -10.49 -12.48
CA GLU A 63 -2.29 -11.34 -12.60
C GLU A 63 -3.41 -10.91 -11.64
N PRO A 64 -4.69 -11.20 -11.97
CA PRO A 64 -5.82 -10.74 -11.17
C PRO A 64 -5.81 -11.27 -9.73
N VAL A 65 -6.11 -10.38 -8.78
CA VAL A 65 -6.30 -10.73 -7.35
C VAL A 65 -7.77 -10.64 -6.97
N GLU A 66 -8.27 -11.63 -6.23
CA GLU A 66 -9.61 -11.62 -5.60
C GLU A 66 -9.69 -10.57 -4.46
N LYS A 67 -9.79 -9.29 -4.83
CA LYS A 67 -9.69 -8.13 -3.91
C LYS A 67 -10.65 -8.19 -2.73
N GLY A 68 -11.83 -8.79 -2.94
CA GLY A 68 -12.82 -9.02 -1.88
C GLY A 68 -12.28 -9.88 -0.75
N ARG A 69 -11.47 -10.91 -1.06
CA ARG A 69 -10.83 -11.80 -0.07
C ARG A 69 -9.61 -11.16 0.59
N TYR A 70 -9.10 -10.05 0.06
CA TYR A 70 -7.99 -9.28 0.62
C TYR A 70 -8.45 -8.15 1.56
N CYS A 71 -9.76 -8.06 1.85
CA CYS A 71 -10.34 -6.98 2.65
C CYS A 71 -10.14 -7.21 4.16
N ALA A 72 -9.40 -6.30 4.80
CA ALA A 72 -9.25 -6.23 6.25
C ALA A 72 -9.25 -4.77 6.71
N GLY A 73 -9.86 -4.49 7.87
CA GLY A 73 -9.97 -3.14 8.40
C GLY A 73 -10.93 -2.25 7.61
N TYR A 74 -12.07 -2.80 7.16
CA TYR A 74 -13.11 -2.04 6.47
C TYR A 74 -13.82 -1.09 7.44
N VAL A 75 -13.94 0.17 7.03
CA VAL A 75 -14.69 1.22 7.73
C VAL A 75 -15.79 1.72 6.79
N GLY A 76 -17.04 1.44 7.15
CA GLY A 76 -18.22 1.88 6.43
C GLY A 76 -19.42 1.93 7.36
N LYS A 77 -20.62 1.55 6.87
CA LYS A 77 -21.82 1.43 7.74
C LYS A 77 -21.62 0.46 8.91
N LYS A 78 -20.71 -0.50 8.74
CA LYS A 78 -20.24 -1.42 9.77
C LYS A 78 -18.72 -1.53 9.66
N LEU A 79 -18.08 -1.85 10.77
CA LEU A 79 -16.68 -2.26 10.80
C LEU A 79 -16.59 -3.72 10.35
N GLY A 80 -15.53 -4.08 9.64
CA GLY A 80 -15.43 -5.46 9.14
C GLY A 80 -14.04 -5.90 8.70
N VAL A 81 -13.88 -7.22 8.70
CA VAL A 81 -12.76 -7.95 8.14
C VAL A 81 -13.31 -9.23 7.53
N VAL A 82 -12.73 -9.70 6.43
CA VAL A 82 -13.11 -10.99 5.86
C VAL A 82 -12.76 -12.09 6.86
N PRO A 83 -13.66 -13.06 7.13
CA PRO A 83 -13.37 -14.20 8.00
C PRO A 83 -12.12 -14.96 7.56
N ALA A 84 -11.34 -15.47 8.52
CA ALA A 84 -10.03 -16.05 8.26
C ALA A 84 -10.07 -17.19 7.22
N GLU A 85 -11.16 -17.96 7.18
CA GLU A 85 -11.36 -19.12 6.31
C GLU A 85 -11.50 -18.71 4.83
N ARG A 86 -11.89 -17.46 4.57
CA ARG A 86 -12.09 -16.91 3.21
C ARG A 86 -11.06 -15.86 2.84
N ARG A 87 -10.30 -15.37 3.82
CA ARG A 87 -9.35 -14.27 3.67
C ARG A 87 -8.05 -14.77 3.06
N LEU A 88 -7.52 -14.02 2.10
CA LEU A 88 -6.19 -14.26 1.56
C LEU A 88 -5.13 -13.79 2.57
N ASN A 89 -3.93 -14.36 2.46
CA ASN A 89 -2.80 -13.98 3.29
C ASN A 89 -2.07 -12.75 2.74
N MET A 90 -1.31 -12.11 3.62
CA MET A 90 -0.30 -11.13 3.22
C MET A 90 0.67 -11.77 2.21
N VAL A 91 1.16 -10.98 1.25
CA VAL A 91 2.14 -11.46 0.27
C VAL A 91 3.46 -10.74 0.50
N VAL A 92 4.54 -11.50 0.48
CA VAL A 92 5.89 -10.96 0.48
C VAL A 92 6.55 -11.28 -0.86
N PHE A 93 7.24 -10.30 -1.44
CA PHE A 93 8.15 -10.52 -2.54
C PHE A 93 9.58 -10.40 -2.02
N GLU A 94 10.43 -11.30 -2.48
CA GLU A 94 11.87 -11.22 -2.32
C GLU A 94 12.46 -11.12 -3.71
N ARG A 95 13.14 -9.99 -4.02
CA ARG A 95 13.72 -9.75 -5.35
C ARG A 95 12.72 -9.98 -6.49
N GLY A 96 11.51 -9.47 -6.30
CA GLY A 96 10.43 -9.52 -7.27
C GLY A 96 9.71 -10.87 -7.40
N GLN A 97 10.07 -11.87 -6.61
CA GLN A 97 9.43 -13.19 -6.61
C GLN A 97 8.59 -13.39 -5.35
N PRO A 98 7.34 -13.89 -5.44
CA PRO A 98 6.55 -14.24 -4.27
C PRO A 98 7.29 -15.23 -3.36
N LYS A 99 7.29 -14.94 -2.07
CA LYS A 99 7.96 -15.74 -1.05
C LYS A 99 7.03 -15.96 0.13
N THR A 100 6.87 -17.22 0.53
CA THR A 100 6.19 -17.57 1.78
C THR A 100 7.15 -17.34 2.93
N LEU A 101 6.84 -16.37 3.79
CA LEU A 101 7.58 -16.07 5.01
C LEU A 101 6.59 -15.97 6.17
N GLU A 102 6.96 -16.51 7.31
CA GLU A 102 6.20 -16.35 8.54
C GLU A 102 6.45 -14.99 9.17
N TRP A 103 5.48 -14.50 9.95
CA TRP A 103 5.53 -13.18 10.58
C TRP A 103 6.83 -12.86 11.33
N PRO A 104 7.35 -13.75 12.21
CA PRO A 104 8.60 -13.48 12.92
C PRO A 104 9.79 -13.35 11.97
N GLU A 105 9.80 -14.14 10.89
CA GLU A 105 10.86 -14.11 9.88
C GLU A 105 10.83 -12.79 9.10
N ILE A 106 9.65 -12.34 8.67
CA ILE A 106 9.50 -11.05 7.97
C ILE A 106 10.06 -9.93 8.84
N LEU A 107 9.61 -9.83 10.09
CA LEU A 107 10.05 -8.79 11.01
C LEU A 107 11.56 -8.87 11.30
N ALA A 108 12.12 -10.09 11.35
CA ALA A 108 13.54 -10.31 11.59
C ALA A 108 14.41 -9.94 10.38
N ARG A 109 13.86 -9.94 9.17
CA ARG A 109 14.60 -9.71 7.92
C ARG A 109 14.48 -8.30 7.35
N LEU A 110 13.44 -7.57 7.74
CA LEU A 110 13.24 -6.16 7.37
C LEU A 110 14.52 -5.34 7.57
N SER A 111 14.90 -4.55 6.57
CA SER A 111 16.16 -3.84 6.48
C SER A 111 16.06 -2.59 5.58
N PRO A 112 17.03 -1.66 5.62
CA PRO A 112 17.01 -0.49 4.75
C PRO A 112 16.96 -0.87 3.27
N GLY A 113 16.01 -0.28 2.53
CA GLY A 113 15.76 -0.59 1.12
C GLY A 113 14.60 -1.57 0.89
N ASP A 114 14.06 -2.17 1.96
CA ASP A 114 12.79 -2.89 1.92
C ASP A 114 11.61 -1.91 1.96
N VAL A 115 10.45 -2.39 1.52
CA VAL A 115 9.19 -1.62 1.52
C VAL A 115 8.06 -2.41 2.17
N VAL A 116 7.31 -1.78 3.06
CA VAL A 116 6.04 -2.28 3.58
C VAL A 116 4.90 -1.46 3.02
N ILE A 117 3.94 -2.12 2.36
CA ILE A 117 2.77 -1.49 1.75
C ILE A 117 1.55 -1.80 2.61
N LYS A 118 0.96 -0.77 3.24
CA LYS A 118 -0.14 -0.93 4.18
C LYS A 118 -1.22 0.13 3.97
N GLY A 119 -2.47 -0.30 3.81
CA GLY A 119 -3.59 0.65 3.66
C GLY A 119 -3.88 1.45 4.93
N GLY A 120 -4.37 2.68 4.73
CA GLY A 120 -4.93 3.56 5.76
C GLY A 120 -6.47 3.59 5.76
N ASN A 121 -7.06 4.24 6.76
CA ASN A 121 -8.50 4.38 6.93
C ASN A 121 -8.98 5.83 6.86
N ILE A 122 -8.14 6.77 7.26
CA ILE A 122 -8.40 8.21 7.20
C ILE A 122 -7.11 8.95 6.83
N LEU A 123 -7.24 10.08 6.18
CA LEU A 123 -6.18 11.00 5.82
C LEU A 123 -6.64 12.40 6.22
N ASP A 124 -5.85 13.11 7.02
CA ASP A 124 -6.13 14.50 7.38
C ASP A 124 -5.56 15.49 6.33
N PRO A 125 -5.92 16.79 6.39
CA PRO A 125 -5.42 17.81 5.47
C PRO A 125 -3.89 17.99 5.49
N GLU A 126 -3.23 17.67 6.60
CA GLU A 126 -1.78 17.76 6.80
C GLU A 126 -1.03 16.54 6.20
N GLY A 127 -1.76 15.53 5.73
CA GLY A 127 -1.21 14.32 5.14
C GLY A 127 -0.93 13.20 6.16
N VAL A 128 -1.45 13.31 7.38
CA VAL A 128 -1.35 12.28 8.40
C VAL A 128 -2.38 11.20 8.13
N VAL A 129 -1.92 9.95 8.06
CA VAL A 129 -2.76 8.77 7.87
C VAL A 129 -3.14 8.19 9.22
N GLY A 130 -4.43 7.97 9.43
CA GLY A 130 -4.93 7.13 10.53
C GLY A 130 -5.23 5.71 10.05
N VAL A 131 -4.81 4.72 10.84
CA VAL A 131 -5.09 3.30 10.62
C VAL A 131 -5.95 2.78 11.76
N PHE A 132 -7.06 2.14 11.42
CA PHE A 132 -7.95 1.53 12.40
C PHE A 132 -7.31 0.24 12.95
N VAL A 133 -7.17 0.17 14.27
CA VAL A 133 -6.59 -0.97 14.99
C VAL A 133 -7.64 -1.54 15.93
N ALA A 134 -7.94 -2.83 15.77
CA ALA A 134 -8.93 -3.54 16.58
C ALA A 134 -8.34 -4.74 17.34
N ALA A 135 -7.06 -5.04 17.14
CA ALA A 135 -6.35 -6.06 17.90
C ALA A 135 -5.73 -5.45 19.15
N ASP A 136 -5.81 -6.16 20.26
CA ASP A 136 -5.26 -5.78 21.57
C ASP A 136 -3.73 -5.65 21.57
N ASP A 137 -3.06 -6.37 20.67
CA ASP A 137 -1.61 -6.32 20.44
C ASP A 137 -1.15 -5.25 19.42
N GLY A 138 -2.04 -4.35 19.00
CA GLY A 138 -1.75 -3.34 17.98
C GLY A 138 -1.85 -3.83 16.53
N GLY A 139 -2.10 -5.12 16.34
CA GLY A 139 -2.32 -5.76 15.04
C GLY A 139 -1.13 -5.66 14.09
N THR A 140 -1.40 -5.90 12.81
CA THR A 140 -0.37 -5.86 11.76
C THR A 140 0.35 -4.52 11.68
N VAL A 141 -0.38 -3.41 11.79
CA VAL A 141 0.23 -2.07 11.64
C VAL A 141 1.15 -1.74 12.81
N GLY A 142 0.77 -2.05 14.06
CA GLY A 142 1.63 -1.81 15.22
C GLY A 142 2.95 -2.58 15.14
N LYS A 143 2.87 -3.86 14.73
CA LYS A 143 4.04 -4.73 14.56
C LYS A 143 4.99 -4.24 13.47
N PHE A 144 4.46 -3.89 12.30
CA PHE A 144 5.29 -3.37 11.20
C PHE A 144 5.85 -2.00 11.49
N TYR A 145 5.05 -1.08 12.01
CA TYR A 145 5.46 0.31 12.13
C TYR A 145 6.65 0.46 13.08
N ALA A 146 6.63 -0.25 14.21
CA ALA A 146 7.76 -0.28 15.14
C ALA A 146 9.02 -0.89 14.49
N ALA A 147 8.89 -2.04 13.83
CA ALA A 147 10.01 -2.69 13.16
C ALA A 147 10.57 -1.86 12.00
N ALA A 148 9.69 -1.26 11.20
CA ALA A 148 10.06 -0.46 10.05
C ALA A 148 10.80 0.80 10.47
N LEU A 149 10.29 1.53 11.47
CA LEU A 149 10.96 2.69 12.04
C LEU A 149 12.33 2.34 12.61
N ALA A 150 12.42 1.27 13.40
CA ALA A 150 13.67 0.86 14.03
C ALA A 150 14.75 0.43 13.02
N ARG A 151 14.35 0.05 11.81
CA ARG A 151 15.24 -0.53 10.79
C ARG A 151 15.36 0.30 9.51
N GLY A 152 14.78 1.49 9.48
CA GLY A 152 14.84 2.37 8.31
C GLY A 152 14.13 1.81 7.07
N VAL A 153 13.04 1.04 7.26
CA VAL A 153 12.21 0.52 6.18
C VAL A 153 11.17 1.56 5.80
N GLU A 154 10.96 1.74 4.50
CA GLU A 154 9.91 2.64 4.01
C GLU A 154 8.53 2.00 4.15
N VAL A 155 7.59 2.75 4.73
CA VAL A 155 6.18 2.36 4.79
C VAL A 155 5.40 3.21 3.80
N ILE A 156 4.80 2.56 2.81
CA ILE A 156 3.94 3.21 1.82
C ILE A 156 2.49 2.97 2.20
N ILE A 157 1.74 4.05 2.31
CA ILE A 157 0.28 4.03 2.47
C ILE A 157 -0.36 4.37 1.12
N PRO A 158 -0.98 3.40 0.43
CA PRO A 158 -1.72 3.64 -0.81
C PRO A 158 -3.06 4.34 -0.58
#